data_AF-A0A517YDZ7-F1
#
_entry.id   AF-A0A517YDZ7-F1
#
_cell.length_a   1.000
_cell.length_b   1.000
_cell.length_c   1.000
_cell.angle_alpha   90.00
_cell.angle_beta   90.00
_cell.angle_gamma   90.00
#
_symmetry.space_group_name_H-M   'P 1'
#
loop_
_entity.id
_entity.type
_entity.pdbx_description
1 polymer ?
#
loop_
_entity_poly.entity_id
_entity_poly.type
_entity_poly.pdbx_seq_one_letter_code
_entity_poly.pdbx_strand_id
1 'polypeptide(L)'
;MTLRKCWVISLLCLPLASLHAAEYEVTAPPAELKVPAFYKKYVDVEGYPIVASEKVSDYAIKEAAFLVQQMLAHRPDVRKAMIASGSRMCIIGASEFTTDLPEFAELRAPREYAAISAKDYWDARARGTGGSKSDPYCSCGEENLLGYAGDPYSTECILIHEFAHNIHLRGLDRVDATFDKRLRATYDSAMKNGLWKGKYASVNHHEYFAEGVQSWFDNNREPDHDHNHVNTRVELQEYDPGLAALCGEVFGETKLVYTKPVTRLTGHLAGYDPQQAPKFTWPDRLTKAKDEIRRQALERAKKADE
;
A
#
# COMPACT_ATOMS: atom_id res chain seq x y z
N MET A 1 -22.73 73.46 -1.45
CA MET A 1 -23.29 72.21 -0.92
C MET A 1 -23.12 71.13 -1.98
N THR A 2 -22.05 70.36 -1.91
CA THR A 2 -21.64 69.39 -2.94
C THR A 2 -21.91 67.99 -2.40
N LEU A 3 -22.94 67.32 -2.91
CA LEU A 3 -23.28 65.94 -2.54
C LEU A 3 -22.19 64.97 -3.01
N ARG A 4 -21.52 64.30 -2.06
CA ARG A 4 -20.69 63.12 -2.34
C ARG A 4 -21.60 61.92 -2.53
N LYS A 5 -21.54 61.29 -3.71
CA LYS A 5 -22.16 59.99 -3.98
C LYS A 5 -21.34 58.89 -3.28
N CYS A 6 -21.91 58.30 -2.23
CA CYS A 6 -21.40 57.07 -1.64
C CYS A 6 -21.73 55.90 -2.57
N TRP A 7 -20.71 55.21 -3.05
CA TRP A 7 -20.87 53.91 -3.71
C TRP A 7 -20.93 52.84 -2.62
N VAL A 8 -22.11 52.24 -2.45
CA VAL A 8 -22.28 51.03 -1.65
C VAL A 8 -21.78 49.86 -2.49
N ILE A 9 -20.61 49.32 -2.13
CA ILE A 9 -20.13 48.04 -2.67
C ILE A 9 -20.93 46.96 -1.94
N SER A 10 -21.96 46.41 -2.59
CA SER A 10 -22.59 45.17 -2.15
C SER A 10 -21.57 44.03 -2.30
N LEU A 11 -20.99 43.61 -1.19
CA LEU A 11 -20.34 42.30 -1.10
C LEU A 11 -21.43 41.24 -1.29
N LEU A 12 -21.50 40.68 -2.50
CA LEU A 12 -22.16 39.41 -2.74
C LEU A 12 -21.39 38.34 -1.95
N CYS A 13 -21.93 37.99 -0.79
CA CYS A 13 -21.53 36.81 -0.05
C CYS A 13 -22.04 35.60 -0.85
N LEU A 14 -21.23 35.11 -1.79
CA LEU A 14 -21.48 33.83 -2.45
C LEU A 14 -21.45 32.76 -1.35
N PRO A 15 -22.47 31.90 -1.23
CA PRO A 15 -22.39 30.77 -0.33
C PRO A 15 -21.21 29.90 -0.81
N LEU A 16 -20.27 29.62 0.09
CA LEU A 16 -19.33 28.53 -0.10
C LEU A 16 -20.18 27.26 -0.23
N ALA A 17 -20.46 26.88 -1.48
CA ALA A 17 -20.95 25.55 -1.78
C ALA A 17 -19.92 24.57 -1.20
N SER A 18 -20.36 23.76 -0.24
CA SER A 18 -19.52 22.73 0.37
C SER A 18 -19.09 21.74 -0.72
N LEU A 19 -17.86 21.91 -1.20
CA LEU A 19 -17.25 21.16 -2.30
C LEU A 19 -16.71 19.79 -1.84
N HIS A 20 -17.36 19.15 -0.87
CA HIS A 20 -16.81 17.99 -0.14
C HIS A 20 -17.56 16.68 -0.37
N ALA A 21 -18.29 16.52 -1.48
CA ALA A 21 -19.16 15.36 -1.71
C ALA A 21 -18.68 14.32 -2.75
N ALA A 22 -17.48 14.48 -3.36
CA ALA A 22 -17.03 13.60 -4.44
C ALA A 22 -15.54 13.24 -4.37
N GLU A 23 -15.01 12.93 -3.20
CA GLU A 23 -13.68 12.29 -3.13
C GLU A 23 -13.80 10.82 -3.54
N TYR A 24 -13.15 10.46 -4.65
CA TYR A 24 -12.99 9.09 -5.14
C TYR A 24 -14.31 8.38 -5.53
N GLU A 25 -15.04 8.94 -6.50
CA GLU A 25 -16.22 8.28 -7.07
C GLU A 25 -15.84 6.93 -7.70
N VAL A 26 -16.53 5.86 -7.28
CA VAL A 26 -16.31 4.51 -7.79
C VAL A 26 -17.25 4.27 -8.98
N THR A 27 -16.67 3.98 -10.14
CA THR A 27 -17.41 3.73 -11.38
C THR A 27 -17.06 2.35 -11.96
N ALA A 28 -17.67 1.97 -13.09
CA ALA A 28 -17.16 0.87 -13.89
C ALA A 28 -15.82 1.28 -14.56
N PRO A 29 -14.88 0.33 -14.78
CA PRO A 29 -13.65 0.63 -15.51
C PRO A 29 -13.95 1.10 -16.95
N PRO A 30 -13.33 2.20 -17.42
CA PRO A 30 -13.46 2.63 -18.81
C PRO A 30 -12.85 1.60 -19.76
N ALA A 31 -13.44 1.42 -20.94
CA ALA A 31 -13.02 0.40 -21.91
C ALA A 31 -11.57 0.60 -22.37
N GLU A 32 -11.11 1.85 -22.41
CA GLU A 32 -9.76 2.26 -22.80
C GLU A 32 -8.67 1.71 -21.87
N LEU A 33 -9.02 1.44 -20.60
CA LEU A 33 -8.09 0.91 -19.60
C LEU A 33 -7.72 -0.56 -19.88
N LYS A 34 -8.55 -1.28 -20.65
CA LYS A 34 -8.33 -2.68 -21.07
C LYS A 34 -8.02 -3.63 -19.91
N VAL A 35 -8.59 -3.37 -18.73
CA VAL A 35 -8.50 -4.28 -17.60
C VAL A 35 -9.32 -5.55 -17.88
N PRO A 36 -8.94 -6.70 -17.29
CA PRO A 36 -9.73 -7.92 -17.36
C PRO A 36 -11.20 -7.70 -16.97
N ALA A 37 -12.12 -8.40 -17.63
CA ALA A 37 -13.57 -8.30 -17.37
C ALA A 37 -13.99 -8.68 -15.94
N PHE A 38 -13.09 -9.30 -15.17
CA PHE A 38 -13.19 -9.54 -13.74
C PHE A 38 -13.42 -8.24 -12.95
N TYR A 39 -12.74 -7.15 -13.34
CA TYR A 39 -12.85 -5.87 -12.67
C TYR A 39 -14.14 -5.16 -13.06
N LYS A 40 -14.95 -4.84 -12.05
CA LYS A 40 -16.26 -4.18 -12.20
C LYS A 40 -16.29 -2.79 -11.56
N LYS A 41 -15.30 -2.48 -10.72
CA LYS A 41 -15.18 -1.22 -10.00
C LYS A 41 -13.82 -0.58 -10.29
N TYR A 42 -13.82 0.75 -10.36
CA TYR A 42 -12.67 1.56 -10.72
C TYR A 42 -12.75 2.92 -10.04
N VAL A 43 -11.59 3.47 -9.68
CA VAL A 43 -11.42 4.90 -9.40
C VAL A 43 -10.12 5.40 -10.02
N ASP A 44 -10.16 6.63 -10.51
CA ASP A 44 -8.98 7.33 -11.04
C ASP A 44 -8.34 8.19 -9.94
N VAL A 45 -7.04 8.01 -9.72
CA VAL A 45 -6.23 8.87 -8.85
C VAL A 45 -5.25 9.65 -9.70
N GLU A 46 -5.73 10.72 -10.32
CA GLU A 46 -4.93 11.60 -11.19
C GLU A 46 -4.22 10.80 -12.30
N GLY A 47 -4.98 9.92 -12.97
CA GLY A 47 -4.52 8.99 -14.00
C GLY A 47 -4.03 7.63 -13.49
N TYR A 48 -3.81 7.47 -12.17
CA TYR A 48 -3.39 6.18 -11.61
C TYR A 48 -4.60 5.29 -11.34
N PRO A 49 -4.71 4.11 -11.98
CA PRO A 49 -5.89 3.28 -11.89
C PRO A 49 -5.90 2.41 -10.63
N ILE A 50 -7.03 2.43 -9.92
CA ILE A 50 -7.36 1.46 -8.87
C ILE A 50 -8.57 0.66 -9.33
N VAL A 51 -8.48 -0.67 -9.31
CA VAL A 51 -9.52 -1.57 -9.81
C VAL A 51 -9.88 -2.64 -8.80
N ALA A 52 -11.12 -3.09 -8.83
CA ALA A 52 -11.62 -4.14 -7.96
C ALA A 52 -12.76 -4.93 -8.62
N SER A 53 -13.04 -6.13 -8.10
CA SER A 53 -14.22 -6.90 -8.48
C SER A 53 -15.50 -6.24 -7.95
N GLU A 54 -16.67 -6.75 -8.35
CA GLU A 54 -17.95 -6.29 -7.80
C GLU A 54 -18.12 -6.57 -6.30
N LYS A 55 -17.36 -7.52 -5.74
CA LYS A 55 -17.49 -7.97 -4.34
C LYS A 55 -16.82 -7.03 -3.34
N VAL A 56 -15.88 -6.21 -3.79
CA VAL A 56 -15.13 -5.26 -2.95
C VAL A 56 -16.00 -4.06 -2.59
N SER A 57 -15.99 -3.66 -1.33
CA SER A 57 -16.61 -2.43 -0.83
C SER A 57 -16.02 -1.19 -1.50
N ASP A 58 -16.89 -0.28 -1.90
CA ASP A 58 -16.46 1.01 -2.46
C ASP A 58 -15.58 1.78 -1.46
N TYR A 59 -15.82 1.63 -0.16
CA TYR A 59 -14.99 2.27 0.88
C TYR A 59 -13.54 1.76 0.89
N ALA A 60 -13.29 0.50 0.54
CA ALA A 60 -11.93 -0.04 0.45
C ALA A 60 -11.17 0.59 -0.73
N ILE A 61 -11.87 0.75 -1.87
CA ILE A 61 -11.33 1.41 -3.05
C ILE A 61 -11.02 2.88 -2.75
N LYS A 62 -11.91 3.56 -2.03
CA LYS A 62 -11.72 4.94 -1.59
C LYS A 62 -10.55 5.11 -0.62
N GLU A 63 -10.40 4.22 0.36
CA GLU A 63 -9.24 4.24 1.26
C GLU A 63 -7.94 4.00 0.50
N ALA A 64 -7.91 3.05 -0.43
CA ALA A 64 -6.75 2.84 -1.29
C ALA A 64 -6.44 4.09 -2.12
N ALA A 65 -7.46 4.76 -2.66
CA ALA A 65 -7.30 6.00 -3.43
C ALA A 65 -6.71 7.13 -2.60
N PHE A 66 -7.21 7.31 -1.37
CA PHE A 66 -6.66 8.25 -0.41
C PHE A 66 -5.18 7.98 -0.14
N LEU A 67 -4.81 6.74 0.23
CA LEU A 67 -3.42 6.40 0.55
C LEU A 67 -2.48 6.56 -0.66
N VAL A 68 -2.91 6.11 -1.84
CA VAL A 68 -2.16 6.28 -3.09
C VAL A 68 -1.96 7.76 -3.41
N GLN A 69 -2.98 8.60 -3.25
CA GLN A 69 -2.85 10.04 -3.47
C GLN A 69 -1.82 10.64 -2.50
N GLN A 70 -1.90 10.31 -1.20
CA GLN A 70 -0.97 10.83 -0.19
C GLN A 70 0.48 10.41 -0.46
N MET A 71 0.71 9.14 -0.78
CA MET A 71 2.06 8.60 -1.03
C MET A 71 2.70 9.18 -2.30
N LEU A 72 1.90 9.72 -3.24
CA LEU A 72 2.39 10.34 -4.48
C LEU A 72 2.24 11.87 -4.52
N ALA A 73 1.76 12.50 -3.45
CA ALA A 73 1.36 13.91 -3.45
C ALA A 73 2.46 14.87 -3.94
N HIS A 74 3.73 14.57 -3.64
CA HIS A 74 4.87 15.37 -4.06
C HIS A 74 5.64 14.81 -5.27
N ARG A 75 5.15 13.73 -5.90
CA ARG A 75 5.83 13.02 -7.00
C ARG A 75 4.94 12.77 -8.21
N PRO A 76 4.41 13.83 -8.87
CA PRO A 76 3.65 13.67 -10.10
C PRO A 76 4.50 13.05 -11.23
N ASP A 77 5.82 13.24 -11.21
CA ASP A 77 6.78 12.60 -12.13
C ASP A 77 6.80 11.06 -11.96
N VAL A 78 6.86 10.58 -10.72
CA VAL A 78 6.80 9.15 -10.38
C VAL A 78 5.45 8.58 -10.75
N ARG A 79 4.35 9.26 -10.38
CA ARG A 79 3.00 8.82 -10.75
C ARG A 79 2.88 8.61 -12.25
N LYS A 80 3.32 9.60 -13.04
CA LYS A 80 3.31 9.53 -14.50
C LYS A 80 4.14 8.34 -15.02
N ALA A 81 5.32 8.10 -14.44
CA ALA A 81 6.16 6.97 -14.82
C ALA A 81 5.52 5.62 -14.47
N MET A 82 4.87 5.51 -13.30
CA MET A 82 4.12 4.32 -12.88
C MET A 82 2.98 4.04 -13.87
N ILE A 83 2.17 5.04 -14.22
CA ILE A 83 1.08 4.93 -15.20
C ILE A 83 1.63 4.47 -16.56
N ALA A 84 2.68 5.14 -17.07
CA ALA A 84 3.32 4.79 -18.33
C ALA A 84 3.94 3.39 -18.33
N SER A 85 4.24 2.85 -17.15
CA SER A 85 4.73 1.49 -16.97
C SER A 85 3.60 0.44 -16.93
N GLY A 86 2.34 0.85 -16.99
CA GLY A 86 1.17 -0.03 -16.87
C GLY A 86 0.79 -0.37 -15.42
N SER A 87 1.29 0.37 -14.43
CA SER A 87 0.98 0.11 -13.02
C SER A 87 -0.47 0.38 -12.69
N ARG A 88 -1.03 -0.49 -11.85
CA ARG A 88 -2.36 -0.37 -11.25
C ARG A 88 -2.38 -0.97 -9.85
N MET A 89 -3.27 -0.44 -9.01
CA MET A 89 -3.62 -1.03 -7.72
C MET A 89 -4.85 -1.93 -7.89
N CYS A 90 -4.75 -3.18 -7.48
CA CYS A 90 -5.84 -4.15 -7.50
C CYS A 90 -6.28 -4.47 -6.06
N ILE A 91 -7.54 -4.21 -5.74
CA ILE A 91 -8.07 -4.53 -4.41
C ILE A 91 -8.59 -5.96 -4.40
N ILE A 92 -8.11 -6.76 -3.44
CA ILE A 92 -8.54 -8.13 -3.26
C ILE A 92 -9.69 -8.13 -2.26
N GLY A 93 -10.88 -8.59 -2.65
CA GLY A 93 -12.01 -8.68 -1.72
C GLY A 93 -11.73 -9.61 -0.54
N ALA A 94 -12.43 -9.40 0.58
CA ALA A 94 -12.25 -10.24 1.78
C ALA A 94 -12.68 -11.71 1.55
N SER A 95 -13.45 -11.98 0.50
CA SER A 95 -13.86 -13.34 0.05
C SER A 95 -13.11 -13.83 -1.19
N GLU A 96 -12.10 -13.10 -1.63
CA GLU A 96 -11.24 -13.39 -2.79
C GLU A 96 -9.79 -13.54 -2.32
N PHE A 97 -8.96 -14.20 -3.11
CA PHE A 97 -7.55 -14.46 -2.80
C PHE A 97 -6.64 -13.97 -3.91
N THR A 98 -5.33 -13.89 -3.62
CA THR A 98 -4.32 -13.36 -4.54
C THR A 98 -4.45 -13.94 -5.94
N THR A 99 -4.57 -15.26 -6.06
CA THR A 99 -4.65 -15.91 -7.39
C THR A 99 -6.05 -15.92 -8.01
N ASP A 100 -7.06 -15.35 -7.34
CA ASP A 100 -8.37 -15.09 -7.96
C ASP A 100 -8.32 -13.84 -8.84
N LEU A 101 -7.33 -12.95 -8.62
CA LEU A 101 -7.06 -11.82 -9.51
C LEU A 101 -6.42 -12.35 -10.81
N PRO A 102 -6.90 -11.93 -12.00
CA PRO A 102 -6.43 -12.44 -13.28
C PRO A 102 -4.92 -12.31 -13.52
N GLU A 103 -4.31 -11.27 -12.95
CA GLU A 103 -2.88 -10.96 -13.03
C GLU A 103 -2.00 -12.00 -12.35
N PHE A 104 -2.55 -12.64 -11.30
CA PHE A 104 -1.82 -13.50 -10.39
C PHE A 104 -2.25 -14.97 -10.48
N ALA A 105 -3.19 -15.31 -11.36
CA ALA A 105 -3.74 -16.65 -11.53
C ALA A 105 -2.67 -17.71 -11.85
N GLU A 106 -1.60 -17.32 -12.55
CA GLU A 106 -0.51 -18.20 -13.00
C GLU A 106 0.78 -18.03 -12.19
N LEU A 107 0.70 -17.43 -11.00
CA LEU A 107 1.87 -17.29 -10.13
C LEU A 107 2.41 -18.67 -9.76
N ARG A 108 3.74 -18.79 -9.79
CA ARG A 108 4.46 -20.01 -9.40
C ARG A 108 4.88 -19.91 -7.94
N ALA A 109 4.78 -21.02 -7.21
CA ALA A 109 5.36 -21.11 -5.88
C ALA A 109 6.87 -21.41 -5.97
N PRO A 110 7.66 -21.00 -4.96
CA PRO A 110 9.04 -21.45 -4.80
C PRO A 110 9.14 -22.98 -4.72
N ARG A 111 10.26 -23.54 -5.16
CA ARG A 111 10.45 -25.01 -5.28
C ARG A 111 10.37 -25.71 -3.93
N GLU A 112 10.79 -25.05 -2.86
CA GLU A 112 10.71 -25.54 -1.50
C GLU A 112 9.26 -25.80 -1.04
N TYR A 113 8.26 -25.16 -1.67
CA TYR A 113 6.84 -25.36 -1.37
C TYR A 113 6.16 -26.36 -2.31
N ALA A 114 6.90 -27.27 -2.95
CA ALA A 114 6.36 -28.26 -3.88
C ALA A 114 5.30 -29.23 -3.27
N ALA A 115 5.17 -29.29 -1.95
CA ALA A 115 4.17 -30.10 -1.25
C ALA A 115 2.73 -29.53 -1.29
N ILE A 116 2.58 -28.28 -1.76
CA ILE A 116 1.31 -27.57 -1.91
C ILE A 116 1.21 -26.94 -3.30
N SER A 117 -0.02 -26.67 -3.76
CA SER A 117 -0.22 -26.04 -5.07
C SER A 117 0.28 -24.60 -5.06
N ALA A 118 0.65 -24.06 -6.22
CA ALA A 118 1.07 -22.66 -6.31
C ALA A 118 -0.06 -21.69 -5.94
N LYS A 119 -1.29 -22.02 -6.34
CA LYS A 119 -2.51 -21.32 -5.92
C LYS A 119 -2.65 -21.29 -4.41
N ASP A 120 -2.61 -22.44 -3.74
CA ASP A 120 -2.79 -22.48 -2.28
C ASP A 120 -1.61 -21.83 -1.55
N TYR A 121 -0.39 -21.90 -2.09
CA TYR A 121 0.75 -21.17 -1.54
C TYR A 121 0.48 -19.66 -1.52
N TRP A 122 0.18 -19.06 -2.68
CA TRP A 122 -0.03 -17.62 -2.80
C TRP A 122 -1.27 -17.14 -2.06
N ASP A 123 -2.37 -17.90 -2.15
CA ASP A 123 -3.60 -17.59 -1.44
C ASP A 123 -3.44 -17.69 0.08
N ALA A 124 -2.56 -18.56 0.60
CA ALA A 124 -2.30 -18.69 2.05
C ALA A 124 -1.21 -17.74 2.58
N ARG A 125 -0.37 -17.20 1.68
CA ARG A 125 0.83 -16.41 2.01
C ARG A 125 0.58 -14.91 1.97
N ALA A 126 -0.26 -14.44 1.04
CA ALA A 126 -0.29 -13.04 0.66
C ALA A 126 -1.71 -12.48 0.65
N ARG A 127 -1.84 -11.26 1.20
CA ARG A 127 -2.96 -10.34 0.95
C ARG A 127 -2.51 -9.03 0.31
N GLY A 128 -1.25 -8.97 -0.10
CA GLY A 128 -0.65 -7.82 -0.77
C GLY A 128 0.49 -8.28 -1.67
N THR A 129 0.74 -7.54 -2.74
CA THR A 129 1.90 -7.71 -3.63
C THR A 129 2.31 -6.35 -4.17
N GLY A 130 3.60 -6.05 -4.21
CA GLY A 130 4.12 -4.73 -4.60
C GLY A 130 4.51 -4.59 -6.08
N GLY A 131 4.42 -5.67 -6.85
CA GLY A 131 4.90 -5.73 -8.22
C GLY A 131 6.41 -5.87 -8.34
N SER A 132 6.94 -5.70 -9.56
CA SER A 132 8.35 -5.84 -9.89
C SER A 132 8.75 -5.02 -11.13
N LYS A 133 10.02 -5.14 -11.57
CA LYS A 133 10.48 -4.51 -12.83
C LYS A 133 9.76 -5.05 -14.07
N SER A 134 9.18 -6.26 -14.00
CA SER A 134 8.41 -6.86 -15.10
C SER A 134 6.90 -6.91 -14.85
N ASP A 135 6.49 -6.98 -13.59
CA ASP A 135 5.09 -7.04 -13.18
C ASP A 135 4.66 -5.67 -12.62
N PRO A 136 3.75 -4.95 -13.29
CA PRO A 136 3.39 -3.61 -12.85
C PRO A 136 2.28 -3.60 -11.78
N TYR A 137 1.76 -4.75 -11.37
CA TYR A 137 0.57 -4.82 -10.52
C TYR A 137 0.92 -4.73 -9.04
N CYS A 138 0.19 -3.88 -8.33
CA CYS A 138 0.21 -3.78 -6.87
C CYS A 138 -1.14 -4.25 -6.34
N SER A 139 -1.19 -4.90 -5.18
CA SER A 139 -2.45 -5.33 -4.58
C SER A 139 -2.48 -5.18 -3.07
N CYS A 140 -3.69 -5.06 -2.53
CA CYS A 140 -3.95 -5.03 -1.08
C CYS A 140 -5.32 -5.64 -0.77
N GLY A 141 -5.40 -6.35 0.36
CA GLY A 141 -6.63 -6.94 0.87
C GLY A 141 -7.57 -5.88 1.43
N GLU A 142 -8.84 -5.98 1.04
CA GLU A 142 -9.92 -5.14 1.56
C GLU A 142 -10.00 -5.18 3.09
N GLU A 143 -9.78 -6.34 3.70
CA GLU A 143 -9.82 -6.50 5.15
C GLU A 143 -8.77 -5.64 5.88
N ASN A 144 -7.62 -5.40 5.24
CA ASN A 144 -6.59 -4.53 5.79
C ASN A 144 -6.92 -3.05 5.59
N LEU A 145 -7.44 -2.69 4.41
CA LEU A 145 -7.85 -1.32 4.08
C LEU A 145 -8.99 -0.81 4.94
N LEU A 146 -9.88 -1.70 5.40
CA LEU A 146 -11.05 -1.31 6.19
C LEU A 146 -10.99 -1.79 7.65
N GLY A 147 -9.90 -2.45 8.04
CA GLY A 147 -9.65 -2.90 9.42
C GLY A 147 -10.67 -3.94 9.90
N TYR A 148 -10.99 -4.93 9.07
CA TYR A 148 -11.94 -5.97 9.41
C TYR A 148 -11.42 -6.86 10.55
N ALA A 149 -12.35 -7.39 11.34
CA ALA A 149 -12.01 -8.46 12.27
C ALA A 149 -11.43 -9.66 11.51
N GLY A 150 -10.32 -10.21 12.02
CA GLY A 150 -9.63 -11.35 11.39
C GLY A 150 -8.58 -10.97 10.33
N ASP A 151 -8.36 -9.68 10.05
CA ASP A 151 -7.27 -9.23 9.19
C ASP A 151 -5.91 -9.82 9.65
N PRO A 152 -5.22 -10.62 8.81
CA PRO A 152 -3.93 -11.21 9.14
C PRO A 152 -2.81 -10.18 9.34
N TYR A 153 -3.00 -8.95 8.86
CA TYR A 153 -2.05 -7.83 8.98
C TYR A 153 -2.62 -6.67 9.80
N SER A 154 -3.49 -6.97 10.77
CA SER A 154 -4.24 -5.98 11.57
C SER A 154 -3.38 -4.96 12.33
N THR A 155 -2.07 -5.19 12.48
CA THR A 155 -1.13 -4.27 13.14
C THR A 155 -0.45 -3.29 12.19
N GLU A 156 -0.70 -3.36 10.88
CA GLU A 156 -0.08 -2.49 9.87
C GLU A 156 -1.03 -2.19 8.70
N CYS A 157 -0.66 -1.28 7.81
CA CYS A 157 -1.28 -1.11 6.49
C CYS A 157 -0.36 -1.66 5.42
N ILE A 158 -0.69 -2.83 4.86
CA ILE A 158 0.16 -3.47 3.87
C ILE A 158 0.15 -2.69 2.55
N LEU A 159 -0.87 -1.89 2.25
CA LEU A 159 -0.85 -1.03 1.06
C LEU A 159 0.37 -0.11 1.07
N ILE A 160 0.73 0.47 2.22
CA ILE A 160 1.88 1.39 2.31
C ILE A 160 3.18 0.65 1.94
N HIS A 161 3.34 -0.59 2.43
CA HIS A 161 4.48 -1.45 2.10
C HIS A 161 4.52 -1.80 0.60
N GLU A 162 3.45 -2.41 0.10
CA GLU A 162 3.39 -2.91 -1.26
C GLU A 162 3.46 -1.78 -2.28
N PHE A 163 2.85 -0.65 -1.98
CA PHE A 163 2.90 0.51 -2.85
C PHE A 163 4.28 1.19 -2.82
N ALA A 164 5.06 1.07 -1.74
CA ALA A 164 6.45 1.51 -1.71
C ALA A 164 7.32 0.69 -2.69
N HIS A 165 7.15 -0.63 -2.73
CA HIS A 165 7.79 -1.48 -3.77
C HIS A 165 7.39 -1.02 -5.17
N ASN A 166 6.11 -0.73 -5.39
CA ASN A 166 5.63 -0.30 -6.70
C ASN A 166 6.16 1.08 -7.11
N ILE A 167 6.16 2.05 -6.18
CA ILE A 167 6.78 3.37 -6.36
C ILE A 167 8.24 3.22 -6.75
N HIS A 168 8.98 2.35 -6.06
CA HIS A 168 10.38 2.08 -6.37
C HIS A 168 10.55 1.49 -7.78
N LEU A 169 9.96 0.32 -8.04
CA LEU A 169 10.27 -0.50 -9.21
C LEU A 169 9.56 -0.05 -10.49
N ARG A 170 8.44 0.67 -10.37
CA ARG A 170 7.64 1.17 -11.51
C ARG A 170 7.76 2.66 -11.73
N GLY A 171 8.16 3.41 -10.71
CA GLY A 171 8.26 4.87 -10.76
C GLY A 171 9.71 5.35 -10.68
N LEU A 172 10.34 5.23 -9.51
CA LEU A 172 11.66 5.80 -9.21
C LEU A 172 12.74 5.28 -10.16
N ASP A 173 12.80 3.98 -10.41
CA ASP A 173 13.74 3.36 -11.36
C ASP A 173 13.65 3.93 -12.80
N ARG A 174 12.52 4.55 -13.14
CA ARG A 174 12.27 5.12 -14.48
C ARG A 174 12.57 6.61 -14.55
N VAL A 175 12.44 7.33 -13.44
CA VAL A 175 12.65 8.79 -13.40
C VAL A 175 14.05 9.16 -12.91
N ASP A 176 14.67 8.28 -12.13
CA ASP A 176 16.04 8.43 -11.63
C ASP A 176 16.79 7.10 -11.69
N ALA A 177 17.66 6.98 -12.71
CA ALA A 177 18.48 5.78 -12.92
C ALA A 177 19.52 5.54 -11.79
N THR A 178 19.71 6.50 -10.88
CA THR A 178 20.64 6.37 -9.75
C THR A 178 19.98 5.88 -8.47
N PHE A 179 18.65 5.93 -8.37
CA PHE A 179 17.93 5.67 -7.12
C PHE A 179 18.24 4.29 -6.53
N ASP A 180 18.05 3.20 -7.28
CA ASP A 180 18.33 1.83 -6.81
C ASP A 180 19.78 1.64 -6.38
N LYS A 181 20.73 2.28 -7.07
CA LYS A 181 22.16 2.23 -6.69
C LYS A 181 22.39 2.92 -5.34
N ARG A 182 21.77 4.10 -5.12
CA ARG A 182 21.86 4.82 -3.84
C ARG A 182 21.20 4.02 -2.72
N LEU A 183 20.02 3.44 -2.98
CA LEU A 183 19.31 2.58 -2.04
C LEU A 183 20.14 1.35 -1.63
N ARG A 184 20.76 0.64 -2.59
CA ARG A 184 21.67 -0.48 -2.29
C ARG A 184 22.85 -0.05 -1.42
N ALA A 185 23.49 1.08 -1.75
CA ALA A 185 24.61 1.57 -0.96
C ALA A 185 24.20 1.94 0.47
N THR A 186 23.02 2.54 0.64
CA THR A 186 22.46 2.85 1.96
C THR A 186 22.15 1.56 2.73
N TYR A 187 21.50 0.59 2.09
CA TYR A 187 21.22 -0.73 2.65
C TYR A 187 22.50 -1.45 3.11
N ASP A 188 23.52 -1.54 2.26
CA ASP A 188 24.79 -2.19 2.57
C ASP A 188 25.49 -1.53 3.77
N SER A 189 25.43 -0.20 3.86
CA SER A 189 25.93 0.55 5.00
C SER A 189 25.14 0.25 6.28
N ALA A 190 23.81 0.20 6.21
CA ALA A 190 22.94 -0.13 7.34
C ALA A 190 23.23 -1.54 7.86
N MET A 191 23.33 -2.53 6.97
CA MET A 191 23.65 -3.92 7.34
C MET A 191 25.05 -4.04 7.95
N LYS A 192 26.05 -3.34 7.39
CA LYS A 192 27.41 -3.29 7.93
C LYS A 192 27.45 -2.71 9.35
N ASN A 193 26.59 -1.75 9.65
CA ASN A 193 26.47 -1.14 10.97
C ASN A 193 25.56 -1.95 11.93
N GLY A 194 25.06 -3.10 11.50
CA GLY A 194 24.19 -3.96 12.31
C GLY A 194 22.77 -3.44 12.48
N LEU A 195 22.36 -2.44 11.69
CA LEU A 195 20.98 -1.97 11.67
C LEU A 195 20.08 -3.07 11.09
N TRP A 196 18.85 -3.15 11.60
CA TRP A 196 17.81 -4.09 11.16
C TRP A 196 18.19 -5.57 11.27
N LYS A 197 19.27 -5.91 12.00
CA LYS A 197 19.77 -7.29 12.08
C LYS A 197 18.67 -8.28 12.49
N GLY A 198 18.44 -9.28 11.65
CA GLY A 198 17.45 -10.34 11.89
C GLY A 198 15.99 -9.88 11.70
N LYS A 199 15.78 -8.69 11.13
CA LYS A 199 14.46 -8.10 10.86
C LYS A 199 14.12 -8.16 9.38
N TYR A 200 12.85 -8.01 9.03
CA TYR A 200 12.37 -8.13 7.65
C TYR A 200 13.06 -7.13 6.71
N ALA A 201 13.30 -5.91 7.19
CA ALA A 201 14.09 -4.90 6.50
C ALA A 201 15.53 -5.33 6.13
N SER A 202 16.09 -6.36 6.78
CA SER A 202 17.43 -6.91 6.47
C SER A 202 17.42 -8.02 5.42
N VAL A 203 16.26 -8.41 4.89
CA VAL A 203 16.16 -9.48 3.89
C VAL A 203 16.79 -9.05 2.56
N ASN A 204 16.47 -7.84 2.08
CA ASN A 204 17.09 -7.22 0.92
C ASN A 204 16.76 -5.71 0.87
N HIS A 205 17.48 -4.96 0.03
CA HIS A 205 17.28 -3.52 -0.14
C HIS A 205 15.87 -3.07 -0.61
N HIS A 206 15.05 -3.93 -1.23
CA HIS A 206 13.66 -3.59 -1.55
C HIS A 206 12.80 -3.60 -0.29
N GLU A 207 12.89 -4.66 0.54
CA GLU A 207 12.19 -4.73 1.83
C GLU A 207 12.66 -3.62 2.77
N TYR A 208 13.98 -3.36 2.79
CA TYR A 208 14.56 -2.24 3.51
C TYR A 208 13.89 -0.90 3.16
N PHE A 209 13.65 -0.64 1.87
CA PHE A 209 12.94 0.56 1.45
C PHE A 209 11.48 0.53 1.92
N ALA A 210 10.74 -0.54 1.65
CA ALA A 210 9.31 -0.63 1.96
C ALA A 210 9.03 -0.52 3.48
N GLU A 211 9.83 -1.19 4.31
CA GLU A 211 9.78 -1.07 5.77
C GLU A 211 10.11 0.35 6.25
N GLY A 212 11.12 0.98 5.64
CA GLY A 212 11.44 2.39 5.88
C GLY A 212 10.28 3.31 5.54
N VAL A 213 9.58 3.08 4.43
CA VAL A 213 8.39 3.86 4.04
C VAL A 213 7.25 3.65 5.03
N GLN A 214 7.04 2.43 5.54
CA GLN A 214 6.07 2.21 6.61
C GLN A 214 6.40 3.03 7.85
N SER A 215 7.66 3.03 8.31
CA SER A 215 8.07 3.84 9.46
C SER A 215 7.95 5.32 9.15
N TRP A 216 8.30 5.77 7.93
CA TRP A 216 8.16 7.17 7.50
C TRP A 216 6.72 7.70 7.58
N PHE A 217 5.73 6.83 7.46
CA PHE A 217 4.31 7.16 7.58
C PHE A 217 3.66 6.70 8.89
N ASP A 218 4.47 6.41 9.91
CA ASP A 218 4.03 5.97 11.25
C ASP A 218 3.12 4.73 11.22
N ASN A 219 3.42 3.81 10.30
CA ASN A 219 2.63 2.61 10.02
C ASN A 219 3.37 1.29 10.32
N ASN A 220 4.67 1.33 10.60
CA ASN A 220 5.38 0.08 10.86
C ASN A 220 4.96 -0.52 12.21
N ARG A 221 5.31 -1.78 12.44
CA ARG A 221 4.88 -2.55 13.59
C ARG A 221 5.81 -2.34 14.77
N GLU A 222 5.20 -2.33 15.94
CA GLU A 222 5.91 -2.48 17.21
C GLU A 222 6.79 -3.75 17.21
N PRO A 223 7.83 -3.81 18.06
CA PRO A 223 8.78 -4.91 18.07
C PRO A 223 8.12 -6.30 18.13
N ASP A 224 8.44 -7.14 17.14
CA ASP A 224 8.08 -8.55 17.12
C ASP A 224 9.21 -9.40 16.52
N HIS A 225 8.91 -10.59 16.00
CA HIS A 225 9.90 -11.42 15.32
C HIS A 225 10.54 -10.66 14.14
N ASP A 226 9.70 -10.08 13.28
CA ASP A 226 10.06 -9.49 11.99
C ASP A 226 10.46 -8.01 12.10
N HIS A 227 9.99 -7.28 13.12
CA HIS A 227 10.17 -5.83 13.27
C HIS A 227 10.96 -5.48 14.54
N ASN A 228 11.61 -4.32 14.55
CA ASN A 228 12.27 -3.75 15.74
C ASN A 228 11.45 -2.56 16.29
N HIS A 229 12.06 -1.67 17.07
CA HIS A 229 11.41 -0.51 17.69
C HIS A 229 11.18 0.67 16.75
N VAL A 230 11.51 0.56 15.46
CA VAL A 230 11.52 1.68 14.54
C VAL A 230 10.21 1.70 13.77
N ASN A 231 9.14 2.20 14.40
CA ASN A 231 7.81 2.22 13.81
C ASN A 231 7.28 3.58 13.38
N THR A 232 7.97 4.64 13.76
CA THR A 232 7.63 6.02 13.41
C THR A 232 8.71 6.70 12.58
N ARG A 233 8.35 7.84 11.98
CA ARG A 233 9.28 8.67 11.21
C ARG A 233 10.40 9.20 12.11
N VAL A 234 10.06 9.57 13.34
CA VAL A 234 11.02 10.10 14.32
C VAL A 234 12.05 9.03 14.66
N GLU A 235 11.61 7.82 14.98
CA GLU A 235 12.53 6.71 15.27
C GLU A 235 13.36 6.35 14.05
N LEU A 236 12.79 6.39 12.83
CA LEU A 236 13.54 6.12 11.61
C LEU A 236 14.65 7.16 11.40
N GLN A 237 14.36 8.44 11.62
CA GLN A 237 15.34 9.52 11.52
C GLN A 237 16.49 9.37 12.52
N GLU A 238 16.21 8.86 13.72
CA GLU A 238 17.22 8.62 14.75
C GLU A 238 18.02 7.34 14.48
N TYR A 239 17.33 6.24 14.15
CA TYR A 239 17.91 4.91 14.02
C TYR A 239 18.66 4.70 12.69
N ASP A 240 18.05 5.09 11.57
CA ASP A 240 18.59 4.93 10.23
C ASP A 240 18.42 6.22 9.40
N PRO A 241 19.23 7.25 9.69
CA PRO A 241 19.15 8.53 8.99
C PRO A 241 19.42 8.43 7.48
N GLY A 242 20.10 7.38 7.02
CA GLY A 242 20.33 7.13 5.60
C GLY A 242 19.05 6.73 4.87
N LEU A 243 18.30 5.78 5.44
CA LEU A 243 16.97 5.41 4.92
C LEU A 243 15.97 6.56 5.05
N ALA A 244 16.00 7.27 6.19
CA ALA A 244 15.16 8.44 6.41
C ALA A 244 15.40 9.52 5.34
N ALA A 245 16.65 9.74 4.93
CA ALA A 245 16.98 10.71 3.88
C ALA A 245 16.40 10.30 2.52
N LEU A 246 16.46 9.01 2.14
CA LEU A 246 15.83 8.51 0.92
C LEU A 246 14.30 8.66 0.97
N CYS A 247 13.67 8.36 2.11
CA CYS A 247 12.24 8.57 2.28
C CYS A 247 11.87 10.07 2.19
N GLY A 248 12.68 10.94 2.81
CA GLY A 248 12.51 12.39 2.73
C GLY A 248 12.66 12.95 1.31
N GLU A 249 13.58 12.41 0.51
CA GLU A 249 13.69 12.76 -0.91
C GLU A 249 12.45 12.34 -1.71
N VAL A 250 11.92 11.15 -1.46
CA VAL A 250 10.79 10.60 -2.23
C VAL A 250 9.47 11.25 -1.83
N PHE A 251 9.19 11.36 -0.54
CA PHE A 251 7.89 11.76 -0.01
C PHE A 251 7.85 13.21 0.48
N GLY A 252 8.99 13.90 0.53
CA GLY A 252 9.07 15.30 0.91
C GLY A 252 8.37 15.61 2.23
N GLU A 253 7.50 16.62 2.19
CA GLU A 253 6.74 17.09 3.35
C GLU A 253 5.39 16.36 3.52
N THR A 254 5.13 15.24 2.83
CA THR A 254 3.86 14.50 2.97
C THR A 254 3.58 14.22 4.45
N LYS A 255 2.46 14.76 4.93
CA LYS A 255 1.98 14.60 6.31
C LYS A 255 0.94 13.48 6.37
N LEU A 256 1.36 12.28 6.03
CA LEU A 256 0.62 11.07 6.34
C LEU A 256 1.19 10.48 7.64
N VAL A 257 0.43 10.62 8.72
CA VAL A 257 0.61 9.87 9.97
C VAL A 257 -0.50 8.84 9.96
N TYR A 258 -0.17 7.60 9.60
CA TYR A 258 -1.19 6.59 9.39
C TYR A 258 -1.90 6.25 10.69
N THR A 259 -3.22 6.22 10.63
CA THR A 259 -4.05 5.59 11.66
C THR A 259 -5.04 4.65 10.99
N LYS A 260 -5.48 3.64 11.73
CA LYS A 260 -6.43 2.64 11.22
C LYS A 260 -7.70 3.31 10.69
N PRO A 261 -8.28 2.83 9.59
CA PRO A 261 -9.44 3.43 8.91
C PRO A 261 -10.63 3.65 9.86
N VAL A 262 -10.83 2.75 10.82
CA VAL A 262 -11.88 2.81 11.85
C VAL A 262 -11.76 4.04 12.78
N THR A 263 -10.60 4.71 12.81
CA THR A 263 -10.37 5.95 13.57
C THR A 263 -10.59 7.22 12.75
N ARG A 264 -10.82 7.08 11.43
CA ARG A 264 -10.92 8.17 10.44
C ARG A 264 -12.21 8.09 9.64
N LEU A 265 -13.36 7.95 10.31
CA LEU A 265 -14.69 7.81 9.69
C LEU A 265 -15.26 9.14 9.18
N THR A 266 -14.44 9.90 8.46
CA THR A 266 -14.77 11.20 7.86
C THR A 266 -14.24 11.23 6.41
N GLY A 267 -14.55 12.29 5.65
CA GLY A 267 -14.10 12.44 4.26
C GLY A 267 -14.56 11.26 3.38
N HIS A 268 -13.61 10.61 2.70
CA HIS A 268 -13.87 9.46 1.82
C HIS A 268 -14.41 8.21 2.54
N LEU A 269 -14.31 8.15 3.88
CA LEU A 269 -14.91 7.11 4.72
C LEU A 269 -16.20 7.54 5.43
N ALA A 270 -16.72 8.74 5.15
CA ALA A 270 -17.99 9.18 5.73
C ALA A 270 -19.12 8.19 5.37
N GLY A 271 -19.82 7.68 6.38
CA GLY A 271 -20.90 6.70 6.23
C GLY A 271 -20.46 5.23 6.25
N TYR A 272 -19.16 4.93 6.32
CA TYR A 272 -18.69 3.57 6.60
C TYR A 272 -18.96 3.21 8.07
N ASP A 273 -19.61 2.07 8.30
CA ASP A 273 -19.86 1.52 9.64
C ASP A 273 -19.03 0.24 9.85
N PRO A 274 -17.93 0.31 10.64
CA PRO A 274 -17.10 -0.86 10.94
C PRO A 274 -17.85 -2.00 11.65
N GLN A 275 -18.98 -1.74 12.31
CA GLN A 275 -19.75 -2.79 12.97
C GLN A 275 -20.50 -3.69 11.99
N GLN A 276 -20.71 -3.21 10.76
CA GLN A 276 -21.33 -3.98 9.66
C GLN A 276 -20.29 -4.65 8.77
N ALA A 277 -19.00 -4.45 9.04
CA ALA A 277 -17.93 -5.05 8.27
C ALA A 277 -17.95 -6.60 8.40
N PRO A 278 -17.69 -7.34 7.31
CA PRO A 278 -17.53 -8.78 7.40
C PRO A 278 -16.27 -9.13 8.21
N LYS A 279 -16.25 -10.34 8.75
CA LYS A 279 -15.05 -10.91 9.37
C LYS A 279 -14.24 -11.65 8.30
N PHE A 280 -12.98 -11.28 8.13
CA PHE A 280 -12.06 -12.06 7.29
C PHE A 280 -11.79 -13.42 7.94
N THR A 281 -11.89 -14.49 7.16
CA THR A 281 -11.62 -15.85 7.61
C THR A 281 -10.90 -16.60 6.50
N TRP A 282 -9.77 -17.22 6.85
CA TRP A 282 -9.07 -18.11 5.94
C TRP A 282 -9.94 -19.35 5.64
N PRO A 283 -10.15 -19.72 4.36
CA PRO A 283 -10.95 -20.88 4.01
C PRO A 283 -10.20 -22.17 4.36
N ASP A 284 -10.96 -23.21 4.73
CA ASP A 284 -10.42 -24.50 5.18
C ASP A 284 -9.46 -25.14 4.18
N ARG A 285 -9.65 -24.90 2.87
CA ARG A 285 -8.76 -25.38 1.80
C ARG A 285 -7.30 -24.93 1.99
N LEU A 286 -7.07 -23.79 2.65
CA LEU A 286 -5.74 -23.21 2.84
C LEU A 286 -5.03 -23.69 4.11
N THR A 287 -5.68 -24.45 4.99
CA THR A 287 -5.11 -24.91 6.26
C THR A 287 -3.78 -25.63 6.06
N LYS A 288 -3.74 -26.60 5.14
CA LYS A 288 -2.51 -27.35 4.80
C LYS A 288 -1.40 -26.42 4.31
N ALA A 289 -1.72 -25.44 3.46
CA ALA A 289 -0.74 -24.51 2.93
C ALA A 289 -0.17 -23.57 4.00
N LYS A 290 -1.01 -23.11 4.92
CA LYS A 290 -0.60 -22.26 6.04
C LYS A 290 0.32 -22.99 7.02
N ASP A 291 -0.05 -24.21 7.41
CA ASP A 291 0.80 -25.07 8.24
C ASP A 291 2.12 -25.35 7.52
N GLU A 292 2.00 -25.58 6.21
CA GLU A 292 3.03 -25.61 5.18
C GLU A 292 4.14 -24.56 5.38
N ILE A 293 3.69 -23.33 5.14
CA ILE A 293 4.49 -22.11 5.16
C ILE A 293 5.08 -21.87 6.55
N ARG A 294 4.28 -22.07 7.60
CA ARG A 294 4.72 -21.88 8.99
C ARG A 294 5.83 -22.85 9.38
N ARG A 295 5.69 -24.14 9.05
CA ARG A 295 6.70 -25.17 9.35
C ARG A 295 8.04 -24.78 8.74
N GLN A 296 8.07 -24.43 7.45
CA GLN A 296 9.30 -24.04 6.78
C GLN A 296 9.90 -22.72 7.32
N ALA A 297 9.07 -21.75 7.68
CA ALA A 297 9.54 -20.51 8.30
C ALA A 297 10.27 -20.79 9.63
N LEU A 298 9.70 -21.65 10.47
CA LEU A 298 10.31 -22.07 11.74
C LEU A 298 11.63 -22.85 11.51
N GLU A 299 11.70 -23.68 10.48
CA GLU A 299 12.92 -24.41 10.13
C GLU A 299 14.03 -23.49 9.63
N ARG A 300 13.69 -22.44 8.87
CA ARG A 300 14.66 -21.43 8.44
C ARG A 300 15.19 -20.62 9.62
N ALA A 301 14.31 -20.21 10.55
CA ALA A 301 14.71 -19.48 11.75
C ALA A 301 15.70 -20.29 12.60
N LYS A 302 15.40 -21.57 12.86
CA LYS A 302 16.32 -22.47 13.60
C LYS A 302 17.70 -22.57 12.98
N LYS A 303 17.78 -22.69 11.65
CA LYS A 303 19.07 -22.76 10.93
C LYS A 303 19.86 -21.45 10.93
N ALA A 304 19.20 -20.31 11.14
CA ALA A 304 19.87 -19.02 11.24
C ALA A 304 20.47 -18.76 12.63
N ASP A 305 19.97 -19.49 13.65
CA ASP A 305 20.45 -19.43 15.03
C ASP A 305 21.55 -20.46 15.36
N GLU A 306 21.79 -21.43 14.46
CA GLU A 306 22.87 -22.44 14.51
C GLU A 306 24.18 -21.94 13.88
#